data_AF-A0A5S3UIP4-F1
#
_entry.id   AF-A0A5S3UIP4-F1
#
_cell.length_a   1.000
_cell.length_b   1.000
_cell.length_c   1.000
_cell.angle_alpha   90.00
_cell.angle_beta   90.00
_cell.angle_gamma   90.00
#
_symmetry.space_group_name_H-M   'P 1'
#
loop_
_entity.id
_entity.type
_entity.pdbx_description
1 polymer ?
#
loop_
_entity_poly.entity_id
_entity_poly.type
_entity_poly.pdbx_seq_one_letter_code
_entity_poly.pdbx_strand_id
1 'polypeptide(L)'
;MEPCYTIKPASLDDLLLVDSQIPEFDGRNTLGKLQARIAGVEYLILVAFIDNEPVAYKLGYALDSNTFYSWLGAVAPKCRGKGIAQALLNAQETWVQEHNYRAIKVKSMNRFPAMLSMLIKNSYAIVGYEDRGCPQASKILFSKVFD
;
A
#
# COMPACT_ATOMS: atom_id res chain seq x y z
N MET A 1 -15.16 -19.82 5.21
CA MET A 1 -15.54 -19.41 3.85
C MET A 1 -14.26 -18.94 3.19
N GLU A 2 -13.86 -19.55 2.08
CA GLU A 2 -12.69 -19.06 1.36
C GLU A 2 -12.92 -17.62 0.87
N PRO A 3 -11.87 -16.78 0.85
CA PRO A 3 -12.00 -15.44 0.30
C PRO A 3 -12.41 -15.53 -1.17
N CYS A 4 -13.43 -14.76 -1.56
CA CYS A 4 -13.93 -14.64 -2.94
C CYS A 4 -12.97 -13.82 -3.83
N TYR A 5 -11.67 -13.78 -3.49
CA TYR A 5 -10.65 -13.02 -4.22
C TYR A 5 -9.30 -13.73 -4.19
N THR A 6 -8.48 -13.46 -5.20
CA THR A 6 -7.08 -13.92 -5.27
C THR A 6 -6.14 -12.73 -5.22
N ILE A 7 -4.94 -12.89 -4.66
CA ILE A 7 -3.89 -11.85 -4.63
C ILE A 7 -2.66 -12.41 -5.36
N LYS A 8 -2.10 -11.63 -6.28
CA LYS A 8 -0.91 -12.02 -7.05
C LYS A 8 -0.08 -10.81 -7.47
N PRO A 9 1.21 -11.00 -7.81
CA PRO A 9 2.01 -10.00 -8.51
C PRO A 9 1.33 -9.55 -9.81
N ALA A 10 1.45 -8.26 -10.14
CA ALA A 10 0.74 -7.67 -11.28
C ALA A 10 1.50 -6.48 -11.89
N SER A 11 0.95 -5.92 -12.97
CA SER A 11 1.54 -4.80 -13.70
C SER A 11 1.12 -3.43 -13.16
N LEU A 12 1.79 -2.36 -13.61
CA LEU A 12 1.35 -0.99 -13.36
C LEU A 12 -0.01 -0.69 -14.01
N ASP A 13 -0.33 -1.35 -15.14
CA ASP A 13 -1.60 -1.16 -15.83
C ASP A 13 -2.77 -1.72 -15.00
N ASP A 14 -2.60 -2.90 -14.41
CA ASP A 14 -3.58 -3.49 -13.48
C ASP A 14 -3.84 -2.58 -12.27
N LEU A 15 -2.76 -2.03 -11.70
CA LEU A 15 -2.84 -1.08 -10.60
C LEU A 15 -3.59 0.19 -11.00
N LEU A 16 -3.27 0.76 -12.18
CA LEU A 16 -3.89 1.99 -12.68
C LEU A 16 -5.37 1.79 -13.02
N LEU A 17 -5.76 0.58 -13.45
CA LEU A 17 -7.17 0.24 -13.66
C LEU A 17 -7.96 0.40 -12.35
N VAL A 18 -7.40 -0.07 -11.23
CA VAL A 18 -8.02 0.09 -9.91
C VAL A 18 -7.94 1.54 -9.44
N ASP A 19 -6.78 2.20 -9.57
CA ASP A 19 -6.55 3.57 -9.11
C ASP A 19 -7.55 4.57 -9.73
N SER A 20 -7.89 4.37 -11.00
CA SER A 20 -8.90 5.17 -11.71
C SER A 20 -10.30 5.14 -11.07
N GLN A 21 -10.59 4.13 -10.24
CA GLN A 21 -11.85 3.95 -9.54
C GLN A 21 -11.83 4.50 -8.11
N ILE A 22 -10.71 5.10 -7.66
CA ILE A 22 -10.50 5.59 -6.30
C ILE A 22 -10.76 7.10 -6.24
N PRO A 23 -11.93 7.55 -5.74
CA PRO A 23 -12.26 8.97 -5.70
C PRO A 23 -11.31 9.79 -4.82
N GLU A 24 -10.71 9.18 -3.79
CA GLU A 24 -9.83 9.88 -2.84
C GLU A 24 -8.44 10.26 -3.40
N PHE A 25 -8.11 9.79 -4.60
CA PHE A 25 -6.81 9.98 -5.22
C PHE A 25 -6.78 11.07 -6.30
N ASP A 26 -7.94 11.57 -6.73
CA ASP A 26 -8.07 12.73 -7.61
C ASP A 26 -7.26 12.58 -8.93
N GLY A 27 -7.01 11.36 -9.39
CA GLY A 27 -6.22 11.06 -10.59
C GLY A 27 -4.72 11.40 -10.51
N ARG A 28 -4.18 11.72 -9.33
CA ARG A 28 -2.77 12.19 -9.17
C ARG A 28 -1.70 11.09 -9.29
N ASN A 29 -2.11 9.84 -9.48
CA ASN A 29 -1.20 8.70 -9.60
C ASN A 29 -1.10 8.29 -11.08
N THR A 30 -0.28 9.02 -11.82
CA THR A 30 -0.02 8.76 -13.24
C THR A 30 1.02 7.66 -13.43
N LEU A 31 0.99 6.95 -14.57
CA LEU A 31 2.00 5.96 -14.94
C LEU A 31 3.44 6.50 -14.79
N GLY A 32 3.74 7.68 -15.34
CA GLY A 32 5.09 8.27 -15.27
C GLY A 32 5.58 8.52 -13.84
N LYS A 33 4.69 8.98 -12.95
CA LYS A 33 4.99 9.15 -11.51
C LYS A 33 5.29 7.82 -10.82
N LEU A 34 4.53 6.76 -11.14
CA LEU A 34 4.75 5.43 -10.58
C LEU A 34 6.09 4.87 -11.07
N GLN A 35 6.34 4.91 -12.39
CA GLN A 35 7.59 4.47 -13.01
C GLN A 35 8.80 5.21 -12.43
N ALA A 36 8.74 6.54 -12.32
CA ALA A 36 9.83 7.32 -11.76
C ALA A 36 10.17 6.96 -10.31
N ARG A 37 9.20 6.48 -9.54
CA ARG A 37 9.39 6.11 -8.12
C ARG A 37 10.01 4.73 -7.94
N ILE A 38 9.79 3.82 -8.88
CA ILE A 38 10.31 2.44 -8.83
C ILE A 38 11.50 2.21 -9.76
N ALA A 39 11.90 3.24 -10.54
CA ALA A 39 13.00 3.15 -11.47
C ALA A 39 14.32 2.83 -10.75
N GLY A 40 14.97 1.73 -11.14
CA GLY A 40 16.30 1.35 -10.64
C GLY A 40 16.32 0.82 -9.20
N VAL A 41 15.16 0.54 -8.60
CA VAL A 41 15.04 -0.05 -7.25
C VAL A 41 14.20 -1.31 -7.29
N GLU A 42 14.37 -2.19 -6.31
CA GLU A 42 13.49 -3.34 -6.16
C GLU A 42 12.09 -2.88 -5.72
N TYR A 43 11.04 -3.46 -6.30
CA TYR A 43 9.66 -3.09 -6.02
C TYR A 43 8.72 -4.29 -6.08
N LEU A 44 7.57 -4.12 -5.46
CA LEU A 44 6.50 -5.11 -5.47
C LEU A 44 5.16 -4.43 -5.78
N ILE A 45 4.46 -4.96 -6.77
CA ILE A 45 3.06 -4.64 -7.06
C ILE A 45 2.24 -5.91 -6.82
N LEU A 46 1.27 -5.81 -5.90
CA LEU A 46 0.27 -6.84 -5.67
C LEU A 46 -1.10 -6.30 -6.06
N VAL A 47 -1.91 -7.13 -6.72
CA VAL A 47 -3.29 -6.81 -7.06
C VAL A 47 -4.21 -7.93 -6.59
N ALA A 48 -5.35 -7.55 -6.03
CA ALA A 48 -6.43 -8.47 -5.69
C ALA A 48 -7.45 -8.51 -6.82
N PHE A 49 -7.90 -9.72 -7.19
CA PHE A 49 -8.84 -9.97 -8.27
C PHE A 49 -10.10 -10.67 -7.77
N ILE A 50 -11.27 -10.24 -8.26
CA ILE A 50 -12.57 -10.91 -8.12
C ILE A 50 -13.08 -11.17 -9.53
N ASP A 51 -13.40 -12.42 -9.89
CA ASP A 51 -13.87 -12.80 -11.23
C ASP A 51 -12.97 -12.26 -12.37
N ASN A 52 -11.65 -12.31 -12.17
CA ASN A 52 -10.60 -11.73 -13.04
C ASN A 52 -10.58 -10.20 -13.17
N GLU A 53 -11.44 -9.46 -12.48
CA GLU A 53 -11.37 -8.01 -12.41
C GLU A 53 -10.46 -7.56 -11.26
N PRO A 54 -9.50 -6.65 -11.49
CA PRO A 54 -8.69 -6.11 -10.41
C PRO A 54 -9.53 -5.14 -9.58
N VAL A 55 -9.52 -5.32 -8.25
CA VAL A 55 -10.39 -4.57 -7.32
C VAL A 55 -9.63 -3.85 -6.21
N ALA A 56 -8.36 -4.19 -6.02
CA ALA A 56 -7.50 -3.57 -5.02
C ALA A 56 -6.05 -3.75 -5.40
N TYR A 57 -5.18 -2.88 -4.91
CA TYR A 57 -3.75 -3.01 -5.14
C TYR A 57 -2.92 -2.58 -3.94
N LYS A 58 -1.65 -3.00 -3.96
CA LYS A 58 -0.60 -2.49 -3.08
C LYS A 58 0.72 -2.41 -3.84
N LEU A 59 1.35 -1.25 -3.81
CA LEU A 59 2.64 -0.97 -4.41
C LEU A 59 3.62 -0.52 -3.33
N GLY A 60 4.80 -1.10 -3.31
CA GLY A 60 5.92 -0.63 -2.52
C GLY A 60 7.25 -0.81 -3.24
N TYR A 61 8.31 -0.22 -2.69
CA TYR A 61 9.66 -0.27 -3.25
C TYR A 61 10.72 -0.09 -2.17
N ALA A 62 11.94 -0.53 -2.45
CA ALA A 62 13.09 -0.42 -1.57
C ALA A 62 13.49 1.06 -1.33
N LEU A 63 13.70 1.44 -0.08
CA LEU A 63 14.35 2.72 0.25
C LEU A 63 15.87 2.57 0.35
N ASP A 64 16.29 1.44 0.88
CA ASP A 64 17.67 1.04 1.09
C ASP A 64 17.71 -0.50 1.19
N SER A 65 18.89 -1.08 1.45
CA SER A 65 19.08 -2.53 1.50
C SER A 65 18.35 -3.25 2.64
N ASN A 66 17.81 -2.52 3.62
CA ASN A 66 17.14 -3.10 4.80
C ASN A 66 15.71 -2.63 5.00
N THR A 67 15.29 -1.57 4.30
CA THR A 67 13.97 -0.93 4.49
C THR A 67 13.15 -0.93 3.21
N PHE A 68 11.98 -1.55 3.28
CA PHE A 68 10.96 -1.48 2.24
C PHE A 68 9.93 -0.39 2.55
N TYR A 69 9.48 0.35 1.54
CA TYR A 69 8.43 1.34 1.69
C TYR A 69 7.13 0.87 1.03
N SER A 70 6.11 0.64 1.84
CA SER A 70 4.74 0.41 1.41
C SER A 70 4.11 1.76 1.04
N TRP A 71 4.14 2.08 -0.26
CA TRP A 71 3.90 3.43 -0.75
C TRP A 71 2.44 3.72 -1.04
N LEU A 72 1.81 2.92 -1.91
CA LEU A 72 0.45 3.12 -2.38
C LEU A 72 -0.38 1.87 -2.19
N GLY A 73 -1.65 2.04 -1.90
CA GLY A 73 -2.60 0.94 -1.85
C GLY A 73 -4.02 1.45 -1.70
N ALA A 74 -4.94 0.77 -2.35
CA ALA A 74 -6.36 1.11 -2.32
C ALA A 74 -7.22 -0.11 -2.60
N VAL A 75 -8.48 -0.01 -2.20
CA VAL A 75 -9.55 -0.97 -2.52
C VAL A 75 -10.68 -0.18 -3.16
N ALA A 76 -11.14 -0.65 -4.32
CA ALA A 76 -12.29 -0.09 -5.03
C ALA A 76 -13.48 0.05 -4.07
N PRO A 77 -14.23 1.16 -4.08
CA PRO A 77 -15.30 1.43 -3.10
C PRO A 77 -16.28 0.28 -2.88
N LYS A 78 -16.70 -0.40 -3.96
CA LYS A 78 -17.64 -1.53 -3.93
C LYS A 78 -17.08 -2.80 -3.26
N CYS A 79 -15.76 -2.89 -3.09
CA CYS A 79 -15.07 -4.05 -2.53
C CYS A 79 -14.50 -3.80 -1.12
N ARG A 80 -14.74 -2.61 -0.54
CA ARG A 80 -14.29 -2.28 0.83
C ARG A 80 -15.04 -3.11 1.87
N GLY A 81 -14.45 -3.25 3.06
CA GLY A 81 -15.04 -4.03 4.17
C GLY A 81 -14.92 -5.55 4.04
N LYS A 82 -14.32 -6.07 2.96
CA LYS A 82 -14.16 -7.51 2.70
C LYS A 82 -12.81 -8.10 3.13
N GLY A 83 -12.03 -7.39 3.94
CA GLY A 83 -10.70 -7.84 4.39
C GLY A 83 -9.56 -7.75 3.34
N ILE A 84 -9.85 -7.34 2.10
CA ILE A 84 -8.86 -7.30 1.00
C ILE A 84 -7.63 -6.45 1.33
N ALA A 85 -7.80 -5.27 1.94
CA ALA A 85 -6.70 -4.39 2.32
C ALA A 85 -5.75 -5.06 3.34
N GLN A 86 -6.31 -5.82 4.29
CA GLN A 86 -5.54 -6.56 5.28
C GLN A 86 -4.79 -7.72 4.63
N ALA A 87 -5.44 -8.45 3.72
CA ALA A 87 -4.78 -9.54 3.00
C ALA A 87 -3.63 -9.03 2.10
N LEU A 88 -3.81 -7.90 1.42
CA LEU A 88 -2.74 -7.24 0.67
C LEU A 88 -1.59 -6.77 1.56
N LEU A 89 -1.89 -6.23 2.75
CA LEU A 89 -0.87 -5.86 3.73
C LEU A 89 -0.06 -7.09 4.15
N ASN A 90 -0.73 -8.18 4.55
CA ASN A 90 -0.08 -9.41 4.97
C ASN A 90 0.80 -9.99 3.87
N ALA A 91 0.29 -10.07 2.64
CA ALA A 91 1.05 -10.58 1.49
C ALA A 91 2.31 -9.74 1.21
N GLN A 92 2.23 -8.41 1.33
CA GLN A 92 3.40 -7.55 1.19
C GLN A 92 4.38 -7.72 2.35
N GLU A 93 3.92 -7.85 3.59
CA GLU A 93 4.80 -8.10 4.75
C GLU A 93 5.53 -9.44 4.65
N THR A 94 4.85 -10.49 4.17
CA THR A 94 5.47 -11.79 3.90
C THR A 94 6.57 -11.65 2.85
N TRP A 95 6.26 -11.03 1.70
CA TRP A 95 7.25 -10.81 0.65
C TRP A 95 8.46 -10.00 1.16
N VAL A 96 8.23 -8.96 1.96
CA VAL A 96 9.29 -8.11 2.52
C VAL A 96 10.24 -8.91 3.41
N GLN A 97 9.71 -9.78 4.27
CA GLN A 97 10.54 -10.67 5.12
C GLN A 97 11.32 -11.69 4.28
N GLU A 98 10.69 -12.28 3.27
CA GLU A 98 11.33 -13.24 2.36
C GLU A 98 12.48 -12.61 1.53
N HIS A 99 12.43 -11.30 1.30
CA HIS A 99 13.44 -10.55 0.56
C HIS A 99 14.48 -9.89 1.49
N ASN A 100 14.60 -10.37 2.74
CA ASN A 100 15.62 -9.97 3.73
C ASN A 100 15.53 -8.51 4.20
N TYR A 101 14.42 -7.82 3.95
CA TYR A 101 14.19 -6.51 4.55
C TYR A 101 13.85 -6.66 6.03
N ARG A 102 14.47 -5.83 6.86
CA ARG A 102 14.29 -5.83 8.31
C ARG A 102 13.16 -4.90 8.75
N ALA A 103 12.76 -3.96 7.91
CA ALA A 103 11.70 -3.02 8.25
C ALA A 103 10.83 -2.68 7.05
N ILE A 104 9.56 -2.42 7.34
CA ILE A 104 8.60 -1.84 6.41
C ILE A 104 8.11 -0.50 6.94
N LYS A 105 8.16 0.53 6.09
CA LYS A 105 7.67 1.87 6.39
C LYS A 105 6.40 2.17 5.60
N VAL A 106 5.50 2.94 6.21
CA VAL A 106 4.27 3.44 5.57
C VAL A 106 4.12 4.92 5.94
N LYS A 107 3.51 5.72 5.06
CA LYS A 107 3.04 7.07 5.42
C LYS A 107 1.55 7.17 5.18
N SER A 108 0.82 7.74 6.13
CA SER A 108 -0.61 8.03 6.01
C SER A 108 -0.90 9.48 6.41
N MET A 109 -2.17 9.87 6.45
CA MET A 109 -2.64 11.21 6.83
C MET A 109 -3.91 11.08 7.68
N ASN A 110 -4.24 12.10 8.49
CA ASN A 110 -5.43 12.11 9.35
C ASN A 110 -6.74 11.92 8.58
N ARG A 111 -6.80 12.35 7.32
CA ARG A 111 -7.96 12.15 6.44
C ARG A 111 -8.23 10.68 6.06
N PHE A 112 -7.36 9.74 6.43
CA PHE A 112 -7.51 8.31 6.16
C PHE A 112 -7.57 7.47 7.45
N PRO A 113 -8.61 7.64 8.30
CA PRO A 113 -8.67 7.01 9.62
C PRO A 113 -8.69 5.47 9.58
N ALA A 114 -9.28 4.87 8.55
CA ALA A 114 -9.27 3.42 8.34
C ALA A 114 -7.84 2.89 8.12
N MET A 115 -7.01 3.61 7.35
CA MET A 115 -5.60 3.27 7.16
C MET A 115 -4.81 3.39 8.47
N LEU A 116 -5.01 4.48 9.21
CA LEU A 116 -4.35 4.67 10.52
C LEU A 116 -4.69 3.54 11.49
N SER A 117 -5.98 3.20 11.59
CA SER A 117 -6.46 2.10 12.44
C SER A 117 -5.88 0.76 12.02
N MET A 118 -5.81 0.49 10.70
CA MET A 118 -5.22 -0.74 10.18
C MET A 118 -3.73 -0.85 10.52
N LEU A 119 -2.95 0.22 10.34
CA LEU A 119 -1.52 0.21 10.63
C LEU A 119 -1.25 -0.04 12.13
N ILE A 120 -1.98 0.65 13.01
CA ILE A 120 -1.87 0.47 14.46
C ILE A 120 -2.24 -0.97 14.86
N LYS A 121 -3.33 -1.53 14.31
CA LYS A 121 -3.74 -2.94 14.56
C LYS A 121 -2.69 -3.96 14.11
N ASN A 122 -1.85 -3.61 13.14
CA ASN A 122 -0.80 -4.47 12.60
C ASN A 122 0.58 -4.18 13.18
N SER A 123 0.63 -3.54 14.36
CA SER A 123 1.84 -3.27 15.14
C SER A 123 2.84 -2.33 14.45
N TYR A 124 2.36 -1.43 13.58
CA TYR A 124 3.19 -0.33 13.11
C TYR A 124 3.31 0.74 14.19
N ALA A 125 4.53 1.05 14.58
CA ALA A 125 4.83 2.17 15.46
C ALA A 125 4.71 3.49 14.70
N ILE A 126 4.13 4.52 15.34
CA ILE A 126 4.23 5.90 14.84
C ILE A 126 5.63 6.41 15.16
N VAL A 127 6.39 6.76 14.13
CA VAL A 127 7.80 7.15 14.26
C VAL A 127 8.07 8.60 13.86
N GLY A 128 7.03 9.35 13.48
CA GLY A 128 7.16 10.78 13.25
C GLY A 128 5.97 11.42 12.57
N TYR A 129 6.11 12.72 12.32
CA TYR A 129 5.11 13.57 11.68
C TYR A 129 5.78 14.57 10.74
N GLU A 130 5.31 14.67 9.49
CA GLU A 130 5.75 15.70 8.53
C GLU A 130 4.66 16.76 8.43
N ASP A 131 4.91 17.94 9.00
CA ASP A 131 3.98 19.06 8.91
C ASP A 131 3.92 19.61 7.48
N ARG A 132 2.70 19.77 6.96
CA ARG A 132 2.40 20.37 5.65
C ARG A 132 1.48 21.59 5.78
N GLY A 133 1.44 22.20 6.97
CA GLY A 133 0.64 23.40 7.25
C GLY A 133 -0.84 23.12 7.52
N CYS A 134 -1.28 21.86 7.45
CA CYS A 134 -2.64 21.45 7.80
C CYS A 134 -2.64 19.99 8.30
N PRO A 135 -3.18 19.70 9.49
CA PRO A 135 -3.20 18.34 10.06
C PRO A 135 -3.81 17.27 9.13
N GLN A 136 -4.73 17.64 8.24
CA GLN A 136 -5.36 16.71 7.30
C GLN A 136 -4.47 16.36 6.10
N ALA A 137 -3.50 17.23 5.77
CA ALA A 137 -2.54 17.04 4.67
C ALA A 137 -1.16 16.56 5.17
N SER A 138 -0.83 16.83 6.44
CA SER A 138 0.41 16.40 7.09
C SER A 138 0.52 14.87 7.18
N LYS A 139 1.75 14.38 7.06
CA LYS A 139 2.02 12.93 7.01
C LYS A 139 2.30 12.39 8.39
N ILE A 140 1.70 11.25 8.72
CA ILE A 140 2.08 10.44 9.87
C ILE A 140 2.95 9.31 9.35
N LEU A 141 4.16 9.18 9.91
CA LEU A 141 5.12 8.15 9.53
C LEU A 141 4.96 6.93 10.42
N PHE A 142 4.93 5.76 9.80
CA PHE A 142 4.79 4.46 10.45
C PHE A 142 5.95 3.56 10.10
N SER A 143 6.40 2.74 11.05
CA SER A 143 7.42 1.72 10.83
C SER A 143 7.05 0.44 11.58
N LYS A 144 7.31 -0.71 10.95
CA LYS A 144 7.29 -2.02 11.58
C LYS A 144 8.64 -2.69 11.30
N VAL A 145 9.25 -3.24 12.34
CA VAL A 145 10.49 -4.01 12.25
C VAL A 145 10.11 -5.48 12.33
N PHE A 146 10.76 -6.32 11.53
CA PHE A 146 10.63 -7.76 11.56
C PHE A 146 11.85 -8.33 12.29
N ASP A 147 11.60 -9.31 13.16
CA ASP A 147 12.63 -10.00 13.94
C ASP A 147 13.33 -11.11 13.12
#